data_AF-A0A5E4RN70-F1
#
_entry.id   AF-A0A5E4RN70-F1
#
_cell.length_a   1.000
_cell.length_b   1.000
_cell.length_c   1.000
_cell.angle_alpha   90.00
_cell.angle_beta   90.00
_cell.angle_gamma   90.00
#
_symmetry.space_group_name_H-M   'P 1'
#
loop_
_entity.id
_entity.type
_entity.pdbx_description
1 polymer ?
#
loop_
_entity_poly.entity_id
_entity_poly.type
_entity_poly.pdbx_seq_one_letter_code
_entity_poly.pdbx_strand_id
1 'polypeptide(L)'
;MKVIADEGNLVETAALARRFAHDEFARTIGVEVLAEGDIANFLLDRLASMRFTPHLTPDLTPHHKPNGALIVQRVHACVYAMPMVVQQGDAQVIEVRLAVVPQVQHGLATQLVISKD
;
A
#
# COMPACT_ATOMS: atom_id res chain seq x y z
N MET A 1 -0.04 6.38 16.91
CA MET A 1 -0.47 5.81 15.62
C MET A 1 0.66 4.91 15.11
N LYS A 2 0.41 3.60 15.02
CA LYS A 2 1.39 2.62 14.53
C LYS A 2 1.04 2.29 13.08
N VAL A 3 2.05 2.24 12.21
CA VAL A 3 1.91 1.78 10.82
C VAL A 3 2.39 0.34 10.76
N ILE A 4 1.58 -0.54 10.17
CA ILE A 4 1.91 -1.96 9.98
C ILE A 4 1.91 -2.22 8.48
N ALA A 5 3.00 -2.80 7.98
CA ALA A 5 3.13 -3.27 6.61
C ALA A 5 2.98 -4.80 6.61
N ASP A 6 2.15 -5.31 5.69
CA ASP A 6 2.06 -6.75 5.42
C ASP A 6 3.26 -7.19 4.59
N GLU A 7 4.05 -8.14 5.11
CA GLU A 7 5.27 -8.61 4.48
C GLU A 7 5.01 -9.32 3.14
N GLY A 8 3.90 -10.06 3.02
CA GLY A 8 3.50 -10.72 1.77
C GLY A 8 3.15 -9.71 0.68
N ASN A 9 2.40 -8.67 1.03
CA ASN A 9 2.06 -7.58 0.12
C ASN A 9 3.30 -6.78 -0.33
N LEU A 10 4.29 -6.59 0.54
CA LEU A 10 5.54 -5.92 0.19
C LEU A 10 6.35 -6.72 -0.84
N VAL A 11 6.54 -8.02 -0.62
CA VAL A 11 7.30 -8.89 -1.52
C VAL A 11 6.65 -8.97 -2.90
N GLU A 12 5.33 -9.18 -2.95
CA GLU A 12 4.60 -9.20 -4.22
C GLU A 12 4.70 -7.85 -4.95
N THR A 13 4.54 -6.74 -4.22
CA THR A 13 4.69 -5.40 -4.80
C THR A 13 6.09 -5.19 -5.37
N ALA A 14 7.15 -5.62 -4.68
CA ALA A 14 8.52 -5.48 -5.14
C ALA A 14 8.76 -6.25 -6.45
N ALA A 15 8.28 -7.49 -6.55
CA ALA A 15 8.37 -8.29 -7.76
C ALA A 15 7.66 -7.63 -8.96
N LEU A 16 6.45 -7.11 -8.73
CA LEU A 16 5.67 -6.40 -9.74
C LEU A 16 6.31 -5.07 -10.15
N ALA A 17 6.78 -4.29 -9.19
CA ALA A 17 7.49 -3.04 -9.42
C ALA A 17 8.76 -3.26 -10.24
N ARG A 18 9.53 -4.32 -9.94
CA ARG A 18 10.68 -4.72 -10.76
C ARG A 18 10.26 -5.01 -12.18
N ARG A 19 9.15 -5.72 -12.39
CA ARG A 19 8.67 -6.09 -13.72
C ARG A 19 8.21 -4.89 -14.55
N PHE A 20 7.53 -3.92 -13.94
CA PHE A 20 6.90 -2.81 -14.68
C PHE A 20 7.69 -1.51 -14.71
N ALA A 21 8.59 -1.31 -13.75
CA ALA A 21 9.33 -0.06 -13.58
C ALA A 21 10.81 -0.29 -13.25
N HIS A 22 11.41 -1.39 -13.73
CA HIS A 22 12.81 -1.76 -13.50
C HIS A 22 13.76 -0.55 -13.61
N ASP A 23 13.77 0.12 -14.76
CA ASP A 23 14.75 1.18 -15.04
C ASP A 23 14.53 2.43 -14.20
N GLU A 24 13.29 2.72 -13.80
CA GLU A 24 12.96 3.85 -12.93
C GLU A 24 13.46 3.59 -11.50
N PHE A 25 13.25 2.37 -10.98
CA PHE A 25 13.76 1.97 -9.68
C PHE A 25 15.28 1.85 -9.67
N ALA A 26 15.89 1.19 -10.66
CA ALA A 26 17.35 1.03 -10.76
C ALA A 26 18.04 2.40 -10.78
N ARG A 27 17.50 3.36 -11.56
CA ARG A 27 18.00 4.74 -11.62
C ARG A 27 17.82 5.49 -10.31
N THR A 28 16.66 5.36 -9.66
CA THR A 28 16.35 6.10 -8.43
C THR A 28 17.14 5.58 -7.24
N ILE A 29 17.33 4.26 -7.15
CA ILE A 29 18.13 3.61 -6.10
C ILE A 29 19.63 3.78 -6.39
N GLY A 30 20.01 3.86 -7.66
CA GLY A 30 21.40 4.04 -8.09
C GLY A 30 22.18 2.73 -8.17
N VAL A 31 21.53 1.65 -8.63
CA VAL A 31 22.13 0.32 -8.75
C VAL A 31 22.18 -0.15 -10.20
N GLU A 32 23.23 -0.90 -10.54
CA GLU A 32 23.37 -1.50 -11.89
C GLU A 32 22.51 -2.74 -12.08
N VAL A 33 22.33 -3.54 -11.03
CA VAL A 33 21.48 -4.74 -11.01
C VAL A 33 20.45 -4.56 -9.91
N LEU A 34 19.17 -4.53 -10.28
CA LEU A 34 18.08 -4.28 -9.34
C LEU A 34 17.53 -5.61 -8.76
N ALA A 35 17.77 -5.85 -7.48
CA ALA A 35 17.14 -6.95 -6.76
C ALA A 35 15.76 -6.55 -6.21
N GLU A 36 14.89 -7.54 -5.96
CA GLU A 36 13.58 -7.30 -5.33
C GLU A 36 13.74 -6.73 -3.90
N GLY A 37 14.78 -7.17 -3.18
CA GLY A 37 15.11 -6.64 -1.86
C GLY A 37 15.44 -5.15 -1.86
N ASP A 38 16.09 -4.64 -2.91
CA ASP A 38 16.39 -3.21 -3.03
C ASP A 38 15.11 -2.38 -3.16
N ILE A 39 14.15 -2.89 -3.94
CA ILE A 39 12.84 -2.26 -4.11
C ILE A 39 12.05 -2.32 -2.80
N ALA A 40 12.02 -3.47 -2.12
CA ALA A 40 11.31 -3.63 -0.85
C ALA A 40 11.84 -2.66 0.22
N ASN A 41 13.16 -2.57 0.37
CA ASN A 41 13.80 -1.62 1.30
C ASN A 41 13.49 -0.17 0.93
N PHE A 42 13.62 0.18 -0.36
CA PHE A 42 13.27 1.51 -0.84
C PHE A 42 11.81 1.88 -0.54
N LEU A 43 10.87 0.96 -0.76
CA LEU A 43 9.45 1.17 -0.48
C LEU A 43 9.21 1.35 1.02
N LEU A 44 9.84 0.55 1.87
CA LEU A 44 9.76 0.71 3.34
C LEU A 44 10.27 2.07 3.80
N ASP A 45 11.44 2.49 3.32
CA ASP A 45 12.02 3.80 3.64
C ASP A 45 11.10 4.94 3.20
N ARG A 46 10.52 4.83 2.00
CA ARG A 46 9.55 5.81 1.50
C ARG A 46 8.29 5.84 2.35
N LEU A 47 7.69 4.69 2.64
CA LEU A 47 6.49 4.59 3.49
C LEU A 47 6.73 5.18 4.89
N ALA A 48 7.90 4.96 5.48
CA ALA A 48 8.26 5.51 6.79
C ALA A 48 8.32 7.04 6.79
N SER A 49 8.64 7.66 5.64
CA SER A 49 8.69 9.11 5.47
C SER A 49 7.32 9.74 5.13
N MET A 50 6.33 8.93 4.75
CA MET A 50 5.01 9.41 4.33
C MET A 50 4.12 9.77 5.52
N ARG A 51 3.25 10.77 5.31
CA ARG A 51 2.20 11.14 6.26
C ARG A 51 0.86 10.62 5.78
N PHE A 52 0.30 9.68 6.52
CA PHE A 52 -1.03 9.14 6.26
C PHE A 52 -2.06 9.91 7.09
N THR A 53 -2.84 10.75 6.42
CA THR A 53 -3.99 11.43 7.04
C THR A 53 -5.23 10.63 6.70
N PRO A 54 -5.87 9.95 7.68
CA PRO A 54 -7.16 9.34 7.42
C PRO A 54 -8.18 10.44 7.18
N HIS A 55 -8.84 10.42 6.02
CA HIS A 55 -10.05 11.24 5.82
C HIS A 55 -11.18 10.58 6.62
N LEU A 56 -11.28 10.95 7.90
CA LEU A 56 -12.46 10.72 8.69
C LEU A 56 -13.53 11.66 8.14
N THR A 57 -14.36 11.18 7.22
CA THR A 57 -15.61 11.89 6.90
C THR A 57 -16.47 11.85 8.16
N PRO A 58 -16.85 13.00 8.75
CA PRO A 58 -17.51 13.07 10.06
C PRO A 58 -18.96 12.57 10.07
N ASP A 59 -19.40 11.85 9.03
CA ASP A 59 -20.79 11.42 8.87
C ASP A 59 -20.82 9.89 8.65
N LEU A 60 -20.68 9.15 9.75
CA LEU A 60 -20.89 7.70 9.77
C LEU A 60 -22.06 7.41 10.72
N THR A 61 -23.27 7.50 10.17
CA THR A 61 -24.41 6.75 10.70
C THR A 61 -24.15 5.24 10.52
N PRO A 62 -24.71 4.36 11.38
CA PRO A 62 -24.32 2.94 11.47
C PRO A 62 -24.64 2.08 10.23
N HIS A 63 -25.25 2.66 9.19
CA HIS A 63 -25.75 1.94 8.01
C HIS A 63 -25.24 2.48 6.68
N HIS A 64 -24.18 3.29 6.65
CA HIS A 64 -23.48 3.62 5.42
C HIS A 64 -22.12 2.93 5.33
N LYS A 65 -21.99 2.11 4.28
CA LYS A 65 -20.73 1.45 3.89
C LYS A 65 -19.60 2.48 3.91
N PRO A 66 -18.41 2.16 4.43
CA PRO A 66 -17.28 3.06 4.40
C PRO A 66 -16.75 3.11 2.97
N ASN A 67 -17.42 3.84 2.09
CA ASN A 67 -16.83 4.32 0.84
C ASN A 67 -16.13 5.66 1.09
N GLY A 68 -15.58 5.86 2.29
CA GLY A 68 -14.64 6.95 2.54
C GLY A 68 -13.47 6.75 1.60
N ALA A 69 -13.34 7.60 0.59
CA ALA A 69 -12.23 7.53 -0.35
C ALA A 69 -10.92 7.66 0.46
N LEU A 70 -10.24 6.54 0.65
CA LEU A 70 -8.87 6.52 1.17
C LEU A 70 -8.04 7.24 0.11
N ILE A 71 -7.44 8.38 0.43
CA ILE A 71 -6.58 9.08 -0.53
C ILE A 71 -5.41 8.17 -0.83
N VAL A 72 -5.46 7.52 -1.99
CA VAL A 72 -4.37 6.72 -2.53
C VAL A 72 -3.20 7.66 -2.79
N GLN A 73 -2.05 7.38 -2.18
CA GLN A 73 -0.85 8.19 -2.33
C GLN A 73 0.17 7.46 -3.19
N ARG A 74 0.71 8.11 -4.20
CA ARG A 74 1.80 7.52 -5.00
C ARG A 74 3.05 7.43 -4.14
N VAL A 75 3.63 6.24 -4.03
CA VAL A 75 4.89 6.01 -3.31
C VAL A 75 6.05 6.34 -4.25
N HIS A 76 6.10 5.66 -5.39
CA HIS A 76 7.10 5.87 -6.45
C HIS A 76 6.70 5.11 -7.71
N ALA A 77 7.09 5.59 -8.90
CA ALA A 77 6.85 4.91 -10.17
C ALA A 77 5.40 4.41 -10.31
N CYS A 78 5.19 3.11 -10.47
CA CYS A 78 3.89 2.45 -10.57
C CYS A 78 3.27 2.04 -9.23
N VAL A 79 3.92 2.32 -8.09
CA VAL A 79 3.53 1.85 -6.76
C VAL A 79 2.76 2.91 -5.99
N TYR A 80 1.64 2.50 -5.39
CA TYR A 80 0.72 3.34 -4.63
C TYR A 80 0.45 2.75 -3.26
N ALA A 81 0.32 3.63 -2.25
CA ALA A 81 -0.05 3.32 -0.89
C ALA A 81 -1.54 3.64 -0.67
N MET A 82 -2.25 2.68 -0.09
CA MET A 82 -3.66 2.75 0.28
C MET A 82 -3.75 2.61 1.81
N PRO A 83 -3.78 3.73 2.56
CA PRO A 83 -3.89 3.69 4.01
C PRO A 83 -5.31 3.30 4.42
N MET A 84 -5.44 2.41 5.40
CA MET A 84 -6.71 1.93 5.96
C MET A 84 -6.69 2.12 7.47
N VAL A 85 -7.73 2.74 8.03
CA VAL A 85 -7.92 2.79 9.48
C VAL A 85 -8.49 1.46 9.92
N VAL A 86 -7.79 0.75 10.79
CA VAL A 86 -8.25 -0.52 11.36
C VAL A 86 -8.26 -0.42 12.89
N GLN A 87 -9.30 -0.98 13.49
CA GLN A 87 -9.43 -1.06 14.95
C GLN A 87 -8.74 -2.35 15.42
N GLN A 88 -7.71 -2.22 16.25
CA GLN A 88 -6.98 -3.35 16.84
C GLN A 88 -7.09 -3.27 18.36
N GLY A 89 -8.07 -4.00 18.91
CA GLY A 89 -8.46 -3.85 20.32
C GLY A 89 -8.95 -2.42 20.61
N ASP A 90 -8.43 -1.81 21.66
CA ASP A 90 -8.77 -0.42 22.04
C ASP A 90 -7.98 0.65 21.26
N ALA A 91 -7.09 0.26 20.34
CA ALA A 91 -6.25 1.17 19.58
C ALA A 91 -6.71 1.28 18.11
N GLN A 92 -6.66 2.50 17.57
CA GLN A 92 -6.70 2.73 16.13
C GLN A 92 -5.28 2.67 15.55
N VAL A 93 -5.11 1.85 14.50
CA VAL A 93 -3.86 1.76 13.73
C VAL A 93 -4.13 2.03 12.26
N ILE A 94 -3.10 2.45 11.54
CA ILE A 94 -3.17 2.61 10.09
C ILE A 94 -2.43 1.42 9.46
N GLU A 95 -3.17 0.57 8.78
CA GLU A 95 -2.63 -0.43 7.87
C GLU A 95 -2.36 0.24 6.53
N VAL A 96 -1.23 0.00 5.89
CA VAL A 96 -0.94 0.54 4.54
C VAL A 96 -0.79 -0.61 3.57
N ARG A 97 -1.65 -0.64 2.56
CA ARG A 97 -1.58 -1.60 1.45
C ARG A 97 -0.90 -0.99 0.25
N LEU A 98 -0.04 -1.76 -0.40
CA LEU A 98 0.63 -1.38 -1.63
C LEU A 98 -0.07 -1.97 -2.85
N ALA A 99 -0.13 -1.18 -3.92
CA ALA A 99 -0.71 -1.56 -5.21
C ALA A 99 0.18 -1.10 -6.37
N VAL A 100 0.17 -1.86 -7.49
CA VAL A 100 0.96 -1.58 -8.70
C VAL A 100 0.07 -1.37 -9.93
N VAL A 101 0.22 -0.24 -10.63
CA VAL A 101 -0.54 0.10 -11.86
C VAL A 101 0.35 -0.18 -13.09
N PRO A 102 -0.13 -0.84 -14.17
CA PRO A 102 -1.53 -1.04 -14.58
C PRO A 102 -2.18 -2.33 -14.08
N GLN A 103 -1.55 -3.15 -13.23
CA GLN A 103 -2.21 -4.38 -12.77
C GLN A 103 -3.51 -4.13 -12.00
N VAL A 104 -3.74 -2.93 -11.47
CA VAL A 104 -5.06 -2.49 -10.97
C VAL A 104 -6.18 -2.57 -12.03
N GLN A 105 -5.86 -2.61 -13.33
CA GLN A 105 -6.84 -2.80 -14.42
C GLN A 105 -7.18 -4.28 -14.70
N HIS A 106 -6.37 -5.24 -14.24
CA HIS A 106 -6.59 -6.68 -14.48
C HIS A 106 -6.65 -7.53 -13.20
N GLY A 107 -6.46 -6.93 -12.03
CA GLY A 107 -6.69 -7.52 -10.73
C GLY A 107 -7.34 -6.47 -9.84
N LEU A 108 -8.65 -6.59 -9.65
CA LEU A 108 -9.38 -5.91 -8.59
C LEU A 108 -8.60 -6.03 -7.27
N ALA A 109 -8.66 -4.95 -6.47
CA ALA A 109 -8.33 -4.92 -5.07
C ALA A 109 -8.48 -6.31 -4.43
N THR A 110 -7.40 -6.86 -3.89
CA THR A 110 -7.42 -8.10 -3.12
C THR A 110 -8.29 -7.88 -1.87
N GLN A 111 -9.60 -7.99 -2.04
CA GLN A 111 -10.55 -8.24 -0.97
C GLN A 111 -10.52 -9.75 -0.76
N LEU A 112 -9.63 -10.20 0.11
CA LEU A 112 -9.81 -11.46 0.81
C LEU A 112 -10.97 -11.27 1.79
N VAL A 113 -12.20 -11.48 1.31
CA VAL A 113 -13.35 -11.76 2.17
C VAL A 113 -13.31 -13.25 2.48
N ILE A 114 -12.79 -13.60 3.65
CA ILE A 114 -12.96 -14.94 4.20
C ILE A 114 -14.23 -14.92 5.07
N SER A 115 -15.28 -15.53 4.56
CA SER A 115 -16.47 -16.04 5.29
C SER A 115 -16.55 -17.53 4.93
N LYS A 116 -16.79 -18.53 5.77
CA LYS A 116 -17.81 -18.79 6.82
C LYS A 116 -17.31 -20.04 7.59
N ASP A 117 -17.79 -20.45 8.77
CA ASP A 117 -19.07 -20.25 9.47
C ASP A 117 -18.93 -19.67 10.87
#